data_AF-A0A812JFC8-F1
#
_entry.id   AF-A0A812JFC8-F1
#
_cell.length_a   1.000
_cell.length_b   1.000
_cell.length_c   1.000
_cell.angle_alpha   90.00
_cell.angle_beta   90.00
_cell.angle_gamma   90.00
#
_symmetry.space_group_name_H-M   'P 1'
#
loop_
_entity.id
_entity.type
_entity.pdbx_description
1 polymer ?
#
loop_
_entity_poly.entity_id
_entity_poly.type
_entity_poly.pdbx_seq_one_letter_code
_entity_poly.pdbx_strand_id
1 'polypeptide(L)'
;MQGHSWLDPITAAAFLDDLAAQEFQRCQESVVFVSANITAWTPDILKWHQPQKGPLLIQELHLGDEGAKKLRIEALARGYHTFLPPVEGPRPTKGGLATLVPIHQQGRFRGGYLSDEGIGFLLVELPRVRHSLLLVNLYLKSGVGITGAPNPEVLARLKPLLRQNSNWIVVGDWNFPSQELAETSLPEAFRGRIVAPPEATITTGNCLE
;
A
#
# COMPACT_ATOMS: atom_id res chain seq x y z
N MET A 1 -35.95 5.66 51.98
CA MET A 1 -34.56 5.89 51.54
C MET A 1 -34.57 5.91 50.02
N GLN A 2 -34.58 7.09 49.41
CA GLN A 2 -34.50 7.25 47.95
C GLN A 2 -33.03 7.53 47.61
N GLY A 3 -32.40 6.62 46.86
CA GLY A 3 -31.04 6.78 46.39
C GLY A 3 -31.01 7.77 45.23
N HIS A 4 -30.53 8.99 45.48
CA HIS A 4 -30.19 9.93 44.43
C HIS A 4 -28.98 9.38 43.65
N SER A 5 -29.20 9.05 42.38
CA SER A 5 -28.12 8.77 41.43
C SER A 5 -27.46 10.10 41.07
N TRP A 6 -26.14 10.19 41.25
CA TRP A 6 -25.34 11.41 41.31
C TRP A 6 -24.77 11.91 39.97
N LEU A 7 -25.40 11.60 38.83
CA LEU A 7 -24.93 12.11 37.54
C LEU A 7 -26.11 12.61 36.71
N ASP A 8 -26.16 13.93 36.50
CA ASP A 8 -27.02 14.55 35.51
C ASP A 8 -26.70 13.93 34.13
N PRO A 9 -27.71 13.39 33.41
CA PRO A 9 -27.52 12.79 32.09
C PRO A 9 -26.75 13.69 31.11
N ILE A 10 -26.89 15.01 31.23
CA ILE A 10 -26.19 15.99 30.40
C ILE A 10 -24.69 16.00 30.72
N THR A 11 -24.32 15.93 32.01
CA THR A 11 -22.92 15.86 32.44
C THR A 11 -22.28 14.51 32.10
N ALA A 12 -23.05 13.42 32.18
CA ALA A 12 -22.57 12.10 31.76
C ALA A 12 -22.33 12.02 30.24
N ALA A 13 -23.19 12.63 29.42
CA ALA A 13 -23.00 12.71 27.97
C ALA A 13 -21.77 13.55 27.60
N ALA A 14 -21.60 14.73 28.21
CA ALA A 14 -20.44 15.58 27.98
C ALA A 14 -19.12 14.92 28.39
N PHE A 15 -19.12 14.15 29.48
CA PHE A 15 -17.95 13.37 29.91
C PHE A 15 -17.61 12.25 28.92
N LEU A 16 -18.61 11.55 28.37
CA LEU A 16 -18.40 10.52 27.36
C LEU A 16 -17.89 11.10 26.03
N ASP A 17 -18.41 12.27 25.64
CA ASP A 17 -17.93 12.99 24.45
C ASP A 17 -16.48 13.49 24.63
N ASP A 18 -16.13 13.99 25.82
CA ASP A 18 -14.76 14.40 26.13
C ASP A 18 -13.81 13.19 26.24
N LEU A 19 -14.27 12.06 26.78
CA LEU A 19 -13.49 10.81 26.79
C LEU A 19 -13.28 10.29 25.36
N ALA A 20 -14.33 10.31 24.52
CA ALA A 20 -14.25 9.93 23.12
C ALA A 20 -13.33 10.87 22.33
N ALA A 21 -13.40 12.18 22.58
CA ALA A 21 -12.52 13.17 21.98
C ALA A 21 -11.06 12.98 22.42
N GLN A 22 -10.81 12.73 23.71
CA GLN A 22 -9.47 12.46 24.25
C GLN A 22 -8.89 11.13 23.74
N GLU A 23 -9.70 10.09 23.59
CA GLU A 23 -9.28 8.85 22.92
C GLU A 23 -8.99 9.09 21.43
N PHE A 24 -9.81 9.89 20.75
CA PHE A 24 -9.60 10.25 19.36
C PHE A 24 -8.30 11.04 19.15
N GLN A 25 -7.97 11.94 20.09
CA GLN A 25 -6.77 12.77 20.05
C GLN A 25 -5.50 12.00 20.47
N ARG A 26 -5.61 11.00 21.37
CA ARG A 26 -4.50 10.12 21.76
C ARG A 26 -4.15 9.05 20.71
N CYS A 27 -5.05 8.77 19.76
CA CYS A 27 -4.90 7.71 18.77
C CYS A 27 -4.79 8.21 17.32
N GLN A 28 -4.17 9.38 17.10
CA GLN A 28 -3.71 9.73 15.75
C GLN A 28 -2.53 8.82 15.36
N GLU A 29 -2.88 7.62 14.93
CA GLU A 29 -1.94 6.67 14.36
C GLU A 29 -1.59 7.12 12.95
N SER A 30 -0.39 7.66 12.77
CA SER A 30 0.15 7.92 11.44
C SER A 30 0.74 6.63 10.86
N VAL A 31 0.60 6.48 9.54
CA VAL A 31 1.30 5.47 8.75
C VAL A 31 2.12 6.22 7.71
N VAL A 32 3.43 5.97 7.73
CA VAL A 32 4.36 6.45 6.71
C VAL A 32 4.82 5.23 5.92
N PHE A 33 4.75 5.34 4.60
CA PHE A 33 5.26 4.34 3.66
C PHE A 33 5.82 5.07 2.44
N VAL A 34 6.69 4.40 1.70
CA VAL A 34 7.29 4.92 0.47
C VAL A 34 6.84 4.04 -0.70
N SER A 35 6.52 4.65 -1.83
CA SER A 35 6.33 3.94 -3.10
C SER A 35 7.36 4.43 -4.11
N ALA A 36 7.98 3.51 -4.84
CA ALA A 36 8.98 3.84 -5.84
C ALA A 36 8.92 2.86 -7.03
N ASN A 37 8.79 3.42 -8.24
CA ASN A 37 9.21 2.74 -9.46
C ASN A 37 10.73 2.91 -9.55
N ILE A 38 11.45 1.79 -9.45
CA ILE A 38 12.92 1.79 -9.33
C ILE A 38 13.63 1.49 -10.66
N THR A 39 12.88 1.25 -11.74
CA THR A 39 13.37 0.82 -13.06
C THR A 39 14.08 -0.54 -13.11
N ALA A 40 14.89 -0.89 -12.11
CA ALA A 40 15.46 -2.22 -11.92
C ALA A 40 15.96 -2.38 -10.48
N TRP A 41 15.90 -3.61 -9.95
CA TRP A 41 16.47 -3.91 -8.64
C TRP A 41 17.99 -3.74 -8.58
N THR A 42 18.45 -2.97 -7.60
CA THR A 42 19.84 -2.93 -7.15
C THR A 42 19.91 -3.02 -5.61
N PRO A 43 20.99 -3.56 -5.02
CA PRO A 43 21.15 -3.59 -3.56
C PRO A 43 21.19 -2.20 -2.90
N ASP A 44 21.49 -1.13 -3.65
CA ASP A 44 21.56 0.23 -3.13
C ASP A 44 20.19 0.76 -2.67
N ILE A 45 19.10 0.18 -3.17
CA ILE A 45 17.73 0.48 -2.71
C ILE A 45 17.60 0.20 -1.19
N LEU A 46 18.23 -0.87 -0.69
CA LEU A 46 18.23 -1.20 0.74
C LEU A 46 19.20 -0.34 1.56
N LYS A 47 20.09 0.42 0.92
CA LYS A 47 20.88 1.47 1.58
C LYS A 47 20.06 2.76 1.68
N TRP A 48 19.37 3.12 0.61
CA TRP A 48 18.51 4.30 0.53
C TRP A 48 17.30 4.24 1.48
N HIS A 49 16.65 3.07 1.57
CA HIS A 49 15.45 2.88 2.37
C HIS A 49 15.69 1.96 3.57
N GLN A 50 15.55 2.51 4.78
CA GLN A 50 15.73 1.79 6.05
C GLN A 50 14.37 1.49 6.72
N PRO A 51 14.21 0.38 7.47
CA PRO A 51 12.90 -0.06 7.98
C PRO A 51 12.21 0.95 8.90
N GLN A 52 12.96 1.87 9.51
CA GLN A 52 12.42 2.94 10.36
C GLN A 52 11.58 3.95 9.57
N LYS A 53 11.75 4.02 8.24
CA LYS A 53 10.95 4.87 7.35
C LYS A 53 9.58 4.26 7.00
N GLY A 54 9.33 3.01 7.41
CA GLY A 54 8.07 2.31 7.19
C GLY A 54 8.13 1.28 6.05
N PRO A 55 6.97 0.86 5.52
CA PRO A 55 6.89 -0.01 4.35
C PRO A 55 7.42 0.64 3.07
N LEU A 56 8.03 -0.15 2.19
CA LEU A 56 8.46 0.24 0.85
C LEU A 56 7.70 -0.58 -0.20
N LEU A 57 7.00 0.09 -1.11
CA LEU A 57 6.25 -0.48 -2.23
C LEU A 57 7.05 -0.23 -3.51
N ILE A 58 7.48 -1.30 -4.17
CA ILE A 58 8.41 -1.27 -5.29
C ILE A 58 7.69 -1.69 -6.57
N GLN A 59 7.86 -0.91 -7.64
CA GLN A 59 7.48 -1.24 -9.02
C GLN A 59 8.74 -1.33 -9.89
N GLU A 60 8.65 -2.05 -11.02
CA GLU A 60 9.80 -2.35 -11.90
C GLU A 60 10.93 -3.07 -11.17
N LEU A 61 10.58 -4.21 -10.56
CA LEU A 61 11.54 -5.02 -9.83
C LEU A 61 12.55 -5.74 -10.76
N HIS A 62 12.10 -6.21 -11.92
CA HIS A 62 12.89 -6.91 -12.96
C HIS A 62 13.66 -8.14 -12.46
N LEU A 63 13.14 -8.85 -11.46
CA LEU A 63 13.77 -10.05 -10.89
C LEU A 63 12.98 -11.31 -11.24
N GLY A 64 13.67 -12.29 -11.85
CA GLY A 64 13.20 -13.68 -11.91
C GLY A 64 13.31 -14.40 -10.55
N ASP A 65 13.06 -15.71 -10.53
CA ASP A 65 12.93 -16.48 -9.28
C ASP A 65 14.19 -16.46 -8.39
N GLU A 66 15.38 -16.63 -8.95
CA GLU A 66 16.64 -16.58 -8.17
C GLU A 66 16.91 -15.18 -7.61
N GLY A 67 16.63 -14.13 -8.40
CA GLY A 67 16.74 -12.75 -7.94
C GLY A 67 15.77 -12.46 -6.80
N ALA A 68 14.53 -12.90 -6.91
CA ALA A 68 13.51 -12.76 -5.88
C ALA A 68 13.89 -13.48 -4.57
N LYS A 69 14.51 -14.67 -4.66
CA LYS A 69 15.05 -15.38 -3.48
C LYS A 69 16.16 -14.57 -2.81
N LYS A 70 17.11 -14.06 -3.59
CA LYS A 70 18.21 -13.23 -3.07
C LYS A 70 17.69 -11.97 -2.39
N LEU A 71 16.76 -11.26 -3.02
CA LEU A 71 16.06 -10.09 -2.45
C LEU A 71 15.45 -10.42 -1.08
N ARG A 72 14.74 -11.55 -0.94
CA ARG A 72 14.12 -11.95 0.34
C ARG A 72 15.17 -12.10 1.45
N ILE A 73 16.31 -12.73 1.15
CA ILE A 73 17.39 -12.94 2.11
C ILE A 73 18.01 -11.59 2.52
N GLU A 74 18.34 -10.75 1.54
CA GLU A 74 18.97 -9.44 1.78
C GLU A 74 18.05 -8.50 2.56
N ALA A 75 16.77 -8.43 2.20
CA ALA A 75 15.79 -7.60 2.88
C ALA A 75 15.50 -8.11 4.30
N LEU A 76 15.46 -9.43 4.52
CA LEU A 76 15.33 -10.02 5.85
C LEU A 76 16.51 -9.66 6.75
N ALA A 77 17.74 -9.76 6.23
CA ALA A 77 18.94 -9.34 6.96
C ALA A 77 18.94 -7.85 7.32
N ARG A 78 18.14 -7.03 6.63
CA ARG A 78 17.93 -5.61 6.91
C ARG A 78 16.67 -5.32 7.75
N GLY A 79 15.95 -6.33 8.22
CA GLY A 79 14.80 -6.16 9.11
C GLY A 79 13.44 -5.99 8.40
N TYR A 80 13.31 -6.45 7.16
CA TYR A 80 12.04 -6.48 6.43
C TYR A 80 11.47 -7.89 6.25
N HIS A 81 10.15 -7.98 6.22
CA HIS A 81 9.43 -9.03 5.50
C HIS A 81 9.20 -8.61 4.04
N THR A 82 9.53 -9.49 3.11
CA THR A 82 9.35 -9.26 1.68
C THR A 82 8.13 -10.01 1.16
N PHE A 83 7.18 -9.26 0.62
CA PHE A 83 6.02 -9.78 -0.09
C PHE A 83 6.21 -9.61 -1.60
N LEU A 84 5.86 -10.65 -2.34
CA LEU A 84 5.87 -10.67 -3.80
C LEU A 84 4.52 -11.23 -4.25
N PRO A 85 3.95 -10.75 -5.37
CA PRO A 85 2.72 -11.32 -5.90
C PRO A 85 2.95 -12.77 -6.37
N PRO A 86 1.92 -13.62 -6.30
CA PRO A 86 1.95 -14.95 -6.88
C PRO A 86 2.11 -14.84 -8.40
N VAL A 87 2.77 -15.85 -8.99
CA VAL A 87 2.98 -15.98 -10.43
C VAL A 87 2.57 -17.39 -10.84
N GLU A 88 1.86 -17.51 -11.96
CA GLU A 88 1.61 -18.80 -12.59
C GLU A 88 2.78 -19.10 -13.52
N GLY A 89 3.63 -20.05 -13.13
CA GLY A 89 4.87 -20.36 -13.86
C GLY A 89 6.08 -19.50 -13.42
N PRO A 90 7.10 -19.36 -14.29
CA PRO A 90 8.31 -18.60 -13.97
C PRO A 90 8.00 -17.13 -13.72
N ARG A 91 8.64 -16.52 -12.72
CA ARG A 91 8.50 -15.08 -12.48
C ARG A 91 9.04 -14.27 -13.67
N PRO A 92 8.32 -13.25 -14.14
CA PRO A 92 8.79 -12.42 -15.24
C PRO A 92 10.03 -11.62 -14.83
N THR A 93 10.96 -11.48 -15.78
CA THR A 93 12.16 -10.63 -15.64
C THR A 93 11.91 -9.20 -16.16
N LYS A 94 10.71 -8.93 -16.66
CA LYS A 94 10.20 -7.61 -17.02
C LYS A 94 9.15 -7.16 -16.01
N GLY A 95 9.11 -5.87 -15.69
CA GLY A 95 8.19 -5.31 -14.70
C GLY A 95 8.41 -5.90 -13.32
N GLY A 96 7.33 -6.15 -12.59
CA GLY A 96 7.35 -6.83 -11.29
C GLY A 96 7.15 -5.89 -10.12
N LEU A 97 6.70 -6.48 -9.01
CA LEU A 97 6.30 -5.79 -7.79
C LEU A 97 6.92 -6.45 -6.56
N ALA A 98 7.27 -5.65 -5.57
CA ALA A 98 7.55 -6.12 -4.21
C ALA A 98 7.00 -5.14 -3.18
N THR A 99 6.64 -5.65 -2.01
CA THR A 99 6.37 -4.80 -0.84
C THR A 99 7.24 -5.28 0.31
N LEU A 100 8.11 -4.41 0.80
CA LEU A 100 8.96 -4.65 1.96
C LEU A 100 8.31 -4.00 3.17
N VAL A 101 7.99 -4.78 4.20
CA VAL A 101 7.38 -4.29 5.45
C VAL A 101 8.35 -4.49 6.60
N PRO A 102 8.63 -3.48 7.44
CA PRO A 102 9.44 -3.67 8.63
C PRO A 102 8.87 -4.78 9.51
N ILE A 103 9.72 -5.69 10.01
CA ILE A 103 9.28 -6.89 10.76
C ILE A 103 8.39 -6.53 11.95
N HIS A 104 8.70 -5.43 12.65
CA HIS A 104 7.93 -4.98 13.82
C HIS A 104 6.49 -4.53 13.47
N GLN A 105 6.20 -4.22 12.20
CA GLN A 105 4.84 -3.88 11.74
C GLN A 105 4.01 -5.11 11.37
N GLN A 106 4.60 -6.32 11.36
CA GLN A 106 3.89 -7.59 11.22
C GLN A 106 2.93 -7.66 10.00
N GLY A 107 3.37 -7.15 8.85
CA GLY A 107 2.57 -7.17 7.62
C GLY A 107 2.12 -8.58 7.23
N ARG A 108 0.95 -8.69 6.60
CA ARG A 108 0.35 -9.96 6.18
C ARG A 108 -0.04 -9.91 4.71
N PHE A 109 0.39 -10.91 3.95
CA PHE A 109 -0.04 -11.07 2.57
C PHE A 109 -1.55 -11.34 2.51
N ARG A 110 -2.29 -10.59 1.68
CA ARG A 110 -3.73 -10.79 1.48
C ARG A 110 -4.11 -11.20 0.07
N GLY A 111 -3.23 -10.99 -0.89
CA GLY A 111 -3.49 -11.32 -2.29
C GLY A 111 -2.56 -10.57 -3.22
N GLY A 112 -2.60 -10.94 -4.49
CA GLY A 112 -1.83 -10.28 -5.53
C GLY A 112 -2.12 -10.93 -6.86
N TYR A 113 -1.78 -10.22 -7.91
CA TYR A 113 -1.84 -10.70 -9.28
C TYR A 113 -0.66 -10.09 -10.02
N LEU A 114 0.00 -10.90 -10.85
CA LEU A 114 1.06 -10.43 -11.73
C LEU A 114 0.89 -11.12 -13.08
N SER A 115 0.83 -10.34 -14.14
CA SER A 115 0.87 -10.88 -15.50
C SER A 115 2.27 -11.37 -15.86
N ASP A 116 2.37 -12.05 -16.99
CA ASP A 116 3.62 -12.44 -17.65
C ASP A 116 4.48 -11.23 -18.09
N GLU A 117 3.88 -10.06 -18.28
CA GLU A 117 4.58 -8.79 -18.51
C GLU A 117 5.08 -8.12 -17.22
N GLY A 118 4.78 -8.69 -16.05
CA GLY A 118 5.14 -8.10 -14.75
C GLY A 118 4.25 -6.93 -14.33
N ILE A 119 3.06 -6.79 -14.90
CA ILE A 119 2.07 -5.76 -14.58
C ILE A 119 1.06 -6.36 -13.60
N GLY A 120 0.60 -5.61 -12.60
CA GLY A 120 -0.33 -6.17 -11.63
C GLY A 120 -0.44 -5.41 -10.32
N PHE A 121 -0.76 -6.13 -9.26
CA PHE A 121 -0.85 -5.57 -7.91
C PHE A 121 -0.44 -6.55 -6.81
N LEU A 122 -0.14 -6.02 -5.64
CA LEU A 122 0.17 -6.78 -4.41
C LEU A 122 -0.53 -6.13 -3.21
N LEU A 123 -1.24 -6.93 -2.41
CA LEU A 123 -1.98 -6.51 -1.22
C LEU A 123 -1.27 -6.99 0.04
N VAL A 124 -0.90 -6.05 0.89
CA VAL A 124 -0.35 -6.33 2.22
C VAL A 124 -1.18 -5.62 3.28
N GLU A 125 -1.71 -6.39 4.21
CA GLU A 125 -2.41 -5.88 5.38
C GLU A 125 -1.41 -5.50 6.47
N LEU A 126 -1.53 -4.29 6.99
CA LEU A 126 -0.81 -3.82 8.15
C LEU A 126 -1.76 -3.81 9.35
N PRO A 127 -1.55 -4.68 10.35
CA PRO A 127 -2.34 -4.64 11.58
C PRO A 127 -2.04 -3.36 12.37
N ARG A 128 -3.10 -2.69 12.85
CA ARG A 128 -3.03 -1.53 13.75
C ARG A 128 -3.84 -1.82 15.01
N VAL A 129 -3.77 -0.96 16.02
CA VAL A 129 -4.37 -1.22 17.34
C VAL A 129 -5.89 -1.38 17.25
N ARG A 130 -6.56 -0.58 16.41
CA ARG A 130 -8.04 -0.54 16.30
C ARG A 130 -8.58 -1.02 14.95
N HIS A 131 -7.73 -1.15 13.94
CA HIS A 131 -8.15 -1.51 12.58
C HIS A 131 -6.97 -2.16 11.83
N SER A 132 -7.23 -2.70 10.65
CA SER A 132 -6.18 -3.03 9.69
C SER A 132 -6.16 -2.01 8.57
N LEU A 133 -4.98 -1.70 8.04
CA LEU A 133 -4.82 -0.94 6.80
C LEU A 133 -4.36 -1.88 5.69
N LEU A 134 -5.10 -1.94 4.59
CA LEU A 134 -4.69 -2.66 3.40
C LEU A 134 -3.87 -1.75 2.48
N LEU A 135 -2.56 -1.97 2.40
CA LEU A 135 -1.70 -1.32 1.43
C LEU A 135 -1.70 -2.11 0.13
N VAL A 136 -2.01 -1.43 -0.97
CA VAL A 136 -2.00 -2.01 -2.31
C VAL A 136 -0.92 -1.34 -3.14
N ASN A 137 0.08 -2.15 -3.53
CA ASN A 137 1.10 -1.78 -4.49
C ASN A 137 0.57 -2.09 -5.91
N LEU A 138 0.40 -1.08 -6.75
CA LEU A 138 -0.11 -1.19 -8.12
C LEU A 138 0.98 -0.83 -9.14
N TYR A 139 1.05 -1.59 -10.24
CA TYR A 139 1.81 -1.23 -11.42
C TYR A 139 0.99 -1.52 -12.66
N LEU A 140 0.69 -0.48 -13.44
CA LEU A 140 -0.06 -0.55 -14.70
C LEU A 140 0.87 -0.33 -15.89
N LYS A 141 0.47 -0.85 -17.06
CA LYS A 141 1.21 -0.71 -18.30
C LYS A 141 1.13 0.72 -18.83
N SER A 142 2.28 1.26 -19.20
CA SER A 142 2.40 2.57 -19.84
C SER A 142 1.95 2.59 -21.31
N GLY A 143 1.55 3.75 -21.79
CA GLY A 143 1.24 4.01 -23.21
C GLY A 143 -0.06 3.43 -23.75
N VAL A 144 -0.77 2.60 -22.98
CA VAL A 144 -2.05 1.97 -23.40
C VAL A 144 -3.28 2.59 -22.75
N GLY A 145 -3.10 3.49 -21.79
CA GLY A 145 -4.17 4.08 -20.99
C GLY A 145 -4.86 3.06 -20.08
N ILE A 146 -5.85 3.50 -19.32
CA ILE A 146 -6.47 2.65 -18.29
C ILE A 146 -7.41 1.57 -18.87
N THR A 147 -7.94 1.82 -20.08
CA THR A 147 -8.84 0.91 -20.80
C THR A 147 -8.09 -0.01 -21.78
N GLY A 148 -6.80 0.22 -22.02
CA GLY A 148 -5.97 -0.61 -22.90
C GLY A 148 -5.35 -1.80 -22.16
N ALA A 149 -5.28 -2.95 -22.83
CA ALA A 149 -4.76 -4.17 -22.22
C ALA A 149 -3.28 -4.04 -21.78
N PRO A 150 -2.88 -4.62 -20.62
CA PRO A 150 -3.66 -5.48 -19.72
C PRO A 150 -4.38 -4.72 -18.57
N ASN A 151 -4.35 -3.38 -18.55
CA ASN A 151 -4.81 -2.58 -17.41
C ASN A 151 -6.25 -2.87 -16.94
N PRO A 152 -7.25 -3.06 -17.84
CA PRO A 152 -8.61 -3.42 -17.43
C PRO A 152 -8.69 -4.73 -16.64
N GLU A 153 -7.90 -5.74 -17.00
CA GLU A 153 -7.91 -7.04 -16.32
C GLU A 153 -7.37 -6.90 -14.90
N VAL A 154 -6.24 -6.19 -14.76
CA VAL A 154 -5.62 -5.90 -13.46
C VAL A 154 -6.63 -5.19 -12.54
N LEU A 155 -7.28 -4.15 -13.05
CA LEU A 155 -8.26 -3.38 -12.28
C LEU A 155 -9.54 -4.17 -11.97
N ALA A 156 -10.01 -5.01 -12.90
CA ALA A 156 -11.16 -5.87 -12.69
C ALA A 156 -10.90 -6.91 -11.59
N ARG A 157 -9.68 -7.46 -11.50
CA ARG A 157 -9.24 -8.36 -10.43
C ARG A 157 -9.06 -7.63 -9.09
N LEU A 158 -8.59 -6.39 -9.10
CA LEU A 158 -8.37 -5.60 -7.88
C LEU A 158 -9.68 -5.12 -7.23
N LYS A 159 -10.64 -4.66 -8.06
CA LYS A 159 -11.92 -4.09 -7.62
C LYS A 159 -12.66 -4.90 -6.53
N PRO A 160 -12.92 -6.22 -6.69
CA PRO A 160 -13.64 -6.98 -5.67
C PRO A 160 -12.87 -7.06 -4.35
N LEU A 161 -11.54 -7.10 -4.39
CA LEU A 161 -10.69 -7.16 -3.19
C LEU A 161 -10.78 -5.85 -2.39
N LEU A 162 -10.78 -4.70 -3.06
CA LEU A 162 -10.97 -3.41 -2.40
C LEU A 162 -12.35 -3.29 -1.77
N ARG A 163 -13.41 -3.75 -2.47
CA ARG A 163 -14.79 -3.69 -1.97
C ARG A 163 -15.05 -4.54 -0.71
N GLN A 164 -14.22 -5.57 -0.48
CA GLN A 164 -14.30 -6.42 0.72
C GLN A 164 -13.61 -5.79 1.94
N ASN A 165 -12.88 -4.69 1.78
CA ASN A 165 -12.09 -4.07 2.83
C ASN A 165 -12.53 -2.61 3.04
N SER A 166 -12.64 -2.17 4.30
CA SER A 166 -13.09 -0.82 4.63
C SER A 166 -11.97 0.22 4.61
N ASN A 167 -10.72 -0.19 4.86
CA ASN A 167 -9.57 0.70 4.98
C ASN A 167 -8.45 0.24 4.05
N TRP A 168 -8.25 0.96 2.96
CA TRP A 168 -7.24 0.64 1.96
C TRP A 168 -6.62 1.90 1.37
N ILE A 169 -5.38 1.76 0.91
CA ILE A 169 -4.68 2.75 0.11
C ILE A 169 -4.09 2.04 -1.10
N VAL A 170 -4.41 2.52 -2.30
CA VAL A 170 -3.78 2.07 -3.55
C VAL A 170 -2.74 3.09 -3.96
N VAL A 171 -1.49 2.65 -4.04
CA VAL A 171 -0.34 3.46 -4.41
C VAL A 171 0.56 2.67 -5.35
N GLY A 172 1.33 3.38 -6.15
CA GLY A 172 2.26 2.80 -7.10
C GLY A 172 2.22 3.57 -8.40
N ASP A 173 2.67 2.91 -9.46
CA ASP A 173 2.78 3.52 -10.77
C ASP A 173 1.54 3.15 -11.61
N TRP A 174 0.60 4.10 -11.62
CA TRP A 174 -0.63 4.01 -12.41
C TRP A 174 -0.36 4.19 -13.91
N ASN A 175 0.81 4.71 -14.30
CA ASN A 175 1.10 5.10 -15.69
C ASN A 175 -0.02 5.91 -16.35
N PHE A 176 -0.75 6.69 -15.52
CA PHE A 176 -1.92 7.45 -15.91
C PHE A 176 -2.02 8.71 -15.03
N PRO A 177 -2.22 9.90 -15.60
CA PRO A 177 -2.29 11.13 -14.83
C PRO A 177 -3.42 11.13 -13.80
N SER A 178 -3.16 11.64 -12.59
CA SER A 178 -4.15 11.64 -11.50
C SER A 178 -5.38 12.51 -11.79
N GLN A 179 -5.21 13.60 -12.55
CA GLN A 179 -6.30 14.47 -13.00
C GLN A 179 -7.25 13.73 -13.93
N GLU A 180 -6.71 13.05 -14.94
CA GLU A 180 -7.51 12.22 -15.84
C GLU A 180 -8.14 11.03 -15.10
N LEU A 181 -7.44 10.44 -14.12
CA LEU A 181 -8.00 9.36 -13.29
C LEU A 181 -9.23 9.83 -12.51
N ALA A 182 -9.24 11.09 -12.04
CA ALA A 182 -10.37 11.69 -11.31
C ALA A 182 -11.62 11.85 -12.19
N GLU A 183 -11.42 12.01 -13.50
CA GLU A 183 -12.49 12.14 -14.49
C GLU A 183 -13.08 10.79 -14.91
N THR A 184 -12.44 9.68 -14.53
CA THR A 184 -12.97 8.33 -14.76
C THR A 184 -13.99 7.91 -13.70
N SER A 185 -14.73 6.83 -13.96
CA SER A 185 -15.60 6.19 -12.97
C SER A 185 -14.86 5.31 -11.96
N LEU A 186 -13.53 5.23 -12.00
CA LEU A 186 -12.76 4.32 -11.13
C LEU A 186 -12.83 4.66 -9.64
N PRO A 187 -12.66 5.93 -9.20
CA PRO A 187 -12.79 6.27 -7.79
C PRO A 187 -14.15 5.84 -7.23
N GLU A 188 -15.24 6.11 -7.95
CA GLU A 188 -16.59 5.68 -7.59
C GLU A 188 -16.71 4.14 -7.61
N ALA A 189 -16.21 3.49 -8.66
CA ALA A 189 -16.26 2.04 -8.79
C ALA A 189 -15.55 1.32 -7.63
N PHE A 190 -14.45 1.89 -7.13
CA PHE A 190 -13.68 1.38 -6.00
C PHE A 190 -14.22 1.84 -4.64
N ARG A 191 -15.18 2.79 -4.61
CA ARG A 191 -15.65 3.48 -3.40
C ARG A 191 -14.52 4.19 -2.65
N GLY A 192 -13.62 4.79 -3.41
CA GLY A 192 -12.49 5.55 -2.90
C GLY A 192 -12.49 6.98 -3.40
N ARG A 193 -11.41 7.68 -3.08
CA ARG A 193 -11.12 9.02 -3.59
C ARG A 193 -9.63 9.11 -3.87
N ILE A 194 -9.27 9.98 -4.82
CA ILE A 194 -7.88 10.29 -5.08
C ILE A 194 -7.39 11.24 -3.99
N VAL A 195 -6.21 10.97 -3.46
CA VAL A 195 -5.55 11.78 -2.44
C VAL A 195 -4.18 12.17 -3.00
N ALA A 196 -3.88 13.46 -2.96
CA ALA A 196 -2.54 13.93 -3.30
C ALA A 196 -1.55 13.50 -2.20
N PRO A 197 -0.34 13.03 -2.55
CA PRO A 197 0.68 12.80 -1.54
C PRO A 197 1.01 14.13 -0.83
N PRO A 198 1.31 14.10 0.48
CA PRO A 198 1.66 15.31 1.23
C PRO A 198 3.00 15.91 0.77
N GLU A 199 3.86 15.07 0.21
CA GLU A 199 5.14 15.46 -0.40
C GLU A 199 5.07 15.28 -1.92
N ALA A 200 5.79 16.13 -2.66
CA ALA A 200 5.84 16.01 -4.11
C ALA A 200 6.49 14.68 -4.52
N THR A 201 5.92 14.00 -5.52
CA THR A 201 6.55 12.85 -6.16
C THR A 201 7.86 13.29 -6.80
N ILE A 202 8.97 12.70 -6.36
CA ILE A 202 10.30 12.96 -6.92
C ILE A 202 10.47 12.08 -8.16
N THR A 203 10.71 12.70 -9.31
CA THR A 203 10.87 12.02 -10.61
C THR A 203 12.33 11.79 -11.01
N THR A 204 13.29 12.28 -10.22
CA THR A 204 14.72 12.18 -10.54
C THR A 204 15.32 10.89 -10.00
N GLY A 205 15.73 9.98 -10.89
CA GLY A 205 16.52 8.78 -10.57
C GLY A 205 17.93 9.04 -9.99
N ASN A 206 18.29 10.29 -9.70
CA ASN A 206 19.58 10.70 -9.14
C ASN A 206 19.66 10.61 -7.60
N CYS A 207 18.63 10.11 -6.92
CA CYS A 207 18.59 10.10 -5.44
C CYS A 207 19.22 8.86 -4.77
N LEU A 208 19.98 8.05 -5.51
CA LEU A 208 20.71 6.90 -4.97
C LEU A 208 22.23 7.14 -4.85
N GLU A 209 22.69 8.40 -4.88
CA GLU A 209 24.07 8.76 -4.49
C GLU A 209 24.27 8.74 -2.96
#